data_AF-D5PFA1-F1
#
_entry.id   AF-D5PFA1-F1
#
_cell.length_a   1.000
_cell.length_b   1.000
_cell.length_c   1.000
_cell.angle_alpha   90.00
_cell.angle_beta   90.00
_cell.angle_gamma   90.00
#
_symmetry.space_group_name_H-M   'P 1'
#
loop_
_entity.id
_entity.type
_entity.pdbx_description
1 polymer ?
#
loop_
_entity_poly.entity_id
_entity_poly.type
_entity_poly.pdbx_seq_one_letter_code
_entity_poly.pdbx_strand_id
1 'polypeptide(L)'
;MHTFCMNAKRVPWIPDTDSFAARLVLVRHEMGWNAKEAALACGISPQSWREWELSGRRPRDYEGVCKQIAARTKCDLIWLMVGDPRPEWPLANVVGGTHQPVG
;
A
#
# COMPACT_ATOMS: atom_id res chain seq x y z
N MET A 1 -8.98 -47.29 -17.18
CA MET A 1 -7.79 -46.41 -17.07
C MET A 1 -8.27 -45.07 -16.55
N HIS A 2 -8.14 -44.81 -15.24
CA HIS A 2 -8.44 -43.50 -14.67
C HIS A 2 -7.14 -42.70 -14.59
N THR A 3 -6.98 -41.75 -15.50
CA THR A 3 -5.89 -40.76 -15.46
C THR A 3 -6.14 -39.83 -14.29
N PHE A 4 -5.31 -39.92 -13.26
CA PHE A 4 -5.25 -38.91 -12.20
C PHE A 4 -4.65 -37.62 -12.78
N CYS A 5 -5.51 -36.62 -13.00
CA CYS A 5 -5.08 -35.28 -13.33
C CYS A 5 -4.46 -34.65 -12.07
N MET A 6 -3.15 -34.40 -12.08
CA MET A 6 -2.46 -33.74 -10.97
C MET A 6 -3.02 -32.31 -10.79
N ASN A 7 -3.72 -32.09 -9.67
CA ASN A 7 -4.18 -30.78 -9.25
C ASN A 7 -2.97 -29.89 -8.93
N ALA A 8 -2.63 -28.96 -9.81
CA ALA A 8 -1.69 -27.89 -9.51
C ALA A 8 -2.24 -27.09 -8.32
N LYS A 9 -1.51 -27.09 -7.20
CA LYS A 9 -1.86 -26.30 -6.01
C LYS A 9 -1.91 -24.83 -6.41
N ARG A 10 -3.11 -24.26 -6.56
CA ARG A 10 -3.30 -22.81 -6.68
C ARG A 10 -2.90 -22.21 -5.34
N VAL A 11 -1.72 -21.61 -5.25
CA VAL A 11 -1.37 -20.74 -4.13
C VAL A 11 -2.43 -19.64 -4.03
N PRO A 12 -2.97 -19.35 -2.83
CA PRO A 12 -3.87 -18.20 -2.65
C PRO A 12 -3.12 -16.92 -3.03
N TRP A 13 -3.78 -16.05 -3.79
CA TRP A 13 -3.20 -14.76 -4.18
C TRP A 13 -3.04 -13.86 -2.95
N ILE A 14 -1.85 -13.29 -2.78
CA ILE A 14 -1.54 -12.31 -1.73
C ILE A 14 -1.54 -10.93 -2.38
N PRO A 15 -2.36 -9.97 -1.90
CA PRO A 15 -2.36 -8.62 -2.44
C PRO A 15 -1.06 -7.89 -2.11
N ASP A 16 -0.50 -7.20 -3.10
CA ASP A 16 0.69 -6.37 -2.93
C ASP A 16 0.31 -4.99 -2.34
N THR A 17 0.78 -4.72 -1.13
CA THR A 17 0.58 -3.45 -0.42
C THR A 17 1.73 -2.48 -0.58
N ASP A 18 2.81 -2.87 -1.26
CA ASP A 18 4.01 -2.05 -1.45
C ASP A 18 4.00 -1.24 -2.76
N SER A 19 2.96 -1.42 -3.56
CA SER A 19 2.74 -0.56 -4.73
C SER A 19 2.28 0.85 -4.31
N PHE A 20 2.72 1.85 -5.07
CA PHE A 20 2.23 3.23 -4.90
C PHE A 20 0.70 3.32 -5.03
N ALA A 21 0.11 2.51 -5.94
CA ALA A 21 -1.33 2.38 -6.10
C ALA A 21 -2.02 1.92 -4.81
N ALA A 22 -1.50 0.88 -4.15
CA ALA A 22 -2.06 0.38 -2.89
C ALA A 22 -2.01 1.45 -1.79
N ARG A 23 -0.91 2.19 -1.68
CA ARG A 23 -0.78 3.29 -0.72
C ARG A 23 -1.78 4.41 -0.96
N LEU A 24 -2.01 4.80 -2.23
CA LEU A 24 -3.03 5.80 -2.56
C LEU A 24 -4.44 5.33 -2.16
N VAL A 25 -4.74 4.04 -2.37
CA VAL A 25 -6.02 3.45 -1.96
C VAL A 25 -6.21 3.53 -0.45
N LEU A 26 -5.18 3.23 0.33
CA LEU A 26 -5.21 3.34 1.80
C LEU A 26 -5.46 4.79 2.24
N VAL A 27 -4.75 5.75 1.64
CA VAL A 27 -4.92 7.19 1.96
C VAL A 27 -6.35 7.65 1.68
N ARG A 28 -6.93 7.32 0.52
CA ARG A 28 -8.31 7.75 0.22
C ARG A 28 -9.34 7.01 1.07
N HIS A 29 -9.08 5.76 1.43
CA HIS A 29 -9.96 4.98 2.29
C HIS A 29 -10.04 5.60 3.68
N GLU A 30 -8.91 6.00 4.26
CA GLU A 30 -8.86 6.69 5.55
C GLU A 30 -9.65 8.01 5.53
N MET A 31 -9.57 8.76 4.43
CA MET A 31 -10.28 10.03 4.28
C MET A 31 -11.76 9.86 3.88
N GLY A 32 -12.21 8.63 3.58
CA GLY A 32 -13.56 8.35 3.09
C GLY A 32 -13.83 8.87 1.66
N TRP A 33 -12.79 9.05 0.85
CA TRP A 33 -12.89 9.62 -0.49
C TRP A 33 -12.92 8.55 -1.59
N ASN A 34 -13.71 8.82 -2.64
CA ASN A 34 -13.54 8.13 -3.91
C ASN A 34 -12.32 8.70 -4.70
N ALA A 35 -11.89 8.01 -5.76
CA ALA A 35 -10.71 8.43 -6.53
C ALA A 35 -10.83 9.83 -7.13
N LYS A 36 -12.03 10.25 -7.55
CA LYS A 36 -12.28 11.59 -8.10
C LYS A 36 -12.20 12.66 -7.01
N GLU A 37 -12.78 12.40 -5.85
CA GLU A 37 -12.73 13.28 -4.68
C GLU A 37 -11.30 13.43 -4.16
N ALA A 38 -10.56 12.33 -4.07
CA ALA A 38 -9.17 12.35 -3.63
C ALA A 38 -8.29 13.19 -4.58
N ALA A 39 -8.47 13.01 -5.89
CA ALA A 39 -7.80 13.82 -6.90
C ALA A 39 -8.14 15.31 -6.75
N LEU A 40 -9.42 15.67 -6.66
CA LEU A 40 -9.86 17.05 -6.50
C LEU A 40 -9.38 17.67 -5.17
N ALA A 41 -9.46 16.92 -4.08
CA ALA A 41 -9.04 17.37 -2.76
C ALA A 41 -7.53 17.63 -2.68
N CYS A 42 -6.74 16.84 -3.43
CA CYS A 42 -5.30 17.00 -3.51
C CYS A 42 -4.87 17.98 -4.62
N GLY A 43 -5.76 18.45 -5.50
CA GLY A 43 -5.40 19.32 -6.63
C GLY A 43 -4.71 18.58 -7.79
N ILE A 44 -5.06 17.31 -8.00
CA ILE A 44 -4.53 16.41 -9.02
C ILE A 44 -5.64 16.10 -10.04
N SER A 45 -5.29 15.87 -11.30
CA SER A 45 -6.29 15.50 -12.31
C SER A 45 -6.86 14.10 -12.00
N PRO A 46 -8.20 13.90 -12.09
CA PRO A 46 -8.81 12.58 -11.86
C PRO A 46 -8.28 11.49 -12.81
N GLN A 47 -7.88 11.86 -14.02
CA GLN A 47 -7.28 10.94 -14.98
C GLN A 47 -5.91 10.46 -14.51
N SER A 48 -5.04 11.38 -14.07
CA SER A 48 -3.71 11.02 -13.55
C SER A 48 -3.83 10.11 -12.32
N TRP A 49 -4.74 10.42 -11.40
CA TRP A 49 -4.99 9.57 -10.24
C TRP A 49 -5.41 8.15 -10.65
N ARG A 50 -6.35 8.04 -11.60
CA ARG A 50 -6.82 6.75 -12.12
C ARG A 50 -5.71 5.97 -12.80
N GLU A 51 -4.83 6.61 -13.56
CA GLU A 51 -3.69 5.96 -14.22
C GLU A 51 -2.70 5.39 -13.20
N TRP A 52 -2.50 6.08 -12.07
CA TRP A 52 -1.63 5.58 -11.00
C TRP A 52 -2.23 4.39 -10.25
N GLU A 53 -3.54 4.42 -9.99
CA GLU A 53 -4.23 3.31 -9.31
C GLU A 53 -4.41 2.08 -10.21
N LEU A 54 -4.80 2.25 -11.48
CA LEU A 54 -5.19 1.12 -12.35
C LEU A 54 -4.06 0.61 -13.23
N SER A 55 -3.22 1.51 -13.75
CA SER A 55 -2.16 1.13 -14.69
C SER A 55 -0.80 0.94 -14.02
N GLY A 56 -0.71 1.20 -12.71
CA GLY A 56 0.55 1.14 -11.95
C GLY A 56 1.59 2.16 -12.42
N ARG A 57 1.17 3.18 -13.19
CA ARG A 57 2.07 4.26 -13.61
C ARG A 57 2.46 5.10 -12.39
N ARG A 58 3.68 5.63 -12.40
CA ARG A 58 4.12 6.59 -11.41
C ARG A 58 3.98 8.02 -11.94
N PRO A 59 3.67 8.99 -11.09
CA PRO A 59 3.77 10.40 -11.44
C PRO A 59 5.16 10.76 -11.96
N ARG A 60 5.22 11.68 -12.93
CA ARG A 60 6.50 12.19 -13.45
C ARG A 60 7.25 13.01 -12.39
N ASP A 61 6.51 13.81 -11.62
CA ASP A 61 7.00 14.48 -10.41
C ASP A 61 6.54 13.71 -9.18
N TYR A 62 7.18 12.56 -8.94
CA TYR A 62 6.77 11.63 -7.87
C TYR A 62 6.84 12.29 -6.50
N GLU A 63 7.94 12.97 -6.20
CA GLU A 63 8.16 13.64 -4.92
C GLU A 63 7.21 14.81 -4.71
N GLY A 64 7.01 15.66 -5.73
CA GLY A 64 6.09 16.78 -5.65
C GLY A 64 4.65 16.33 -5.41
N VAL A 65 4.20 15.28 -6.10
CA VAL A 65 2.87 14.68 -5.88
C VAL A 65 2.74 14.11 -4.47
N CYS A 66 3.74 13.37 -3.98
CA CYS A 66 3.69 12.81 -2.63
C CYS A 66 3.63 13.91 -1.57
N LYS A 67 4.42 14.99 -1.73
CA LYS A 67 4.37 16.17 -0.85
C LYS A 67 3.00 16.84 -0.86
N GLN A 68 2.41 17.00 -2.04
CA GLN A 68 1.08 17.60 -2.21
C GLN A 68 -0.01 16.78 -1.52
N ILE A 69 0.01 15.46 -1.68
CA ILE A 69 -0.94 14.55 -1.02
C ILE A 69 -0.73 14.57 0.50
N ALA A 70 0.51 14.40 0.97
CA ALA A 70 0.85 14.40 2.39
C ALA A 70 0.44 15.70 3.09
N ALA A 71 0.65 16.86 2.43
CA ALA A 71 0.24 18.16 2.96
C ALA A 71 -1.28 18.24 3.21
N ARG A 72 -2.07 17.63 2.31
CA ARG A 72 -3.53 17.64 2.38
C ARG A 72 -4.10 16.60 3.35
N THR A 73 -3.55 15.39 3.34
CA THR A 73 -4.09 14.24 4.09
C THR A 73 -3.45 14.03 5.45
N LYS A 74 -2.34 14.74 5.73
CA LYS A 74 -1.49 14.54 6.92
C LYS A 74 -0.89 13.13 6.99
N CYS A 75 -0.92 12.39 5.89
CA CYS A 75 -0.22 11.12 5.74
C CYS A 75 1.30 11.35 5.81
N ASP A 76 2.02 10.38 6.37
CA ASP A 76 3.48 10.41 6.40
C ASP A 76 4.06 10.36 4.98
N LEU A 77 4.90 11.35 4.66
CA LEU A 77 5.48 11.50 3.32
C LEU A 77 6.39 10.33 2.96
N ILE A 78 7.21 9.87 3.91
CA ILE A 78 8.18 8.81 3.68
C ILE A 78 7.43 7.50 3.41
N TRP A 79 6.44 7.19 4.25
CA TRP A 79 5.57 6.04 4.06
C TRP A 79 4.87 6.07 2.69
N LEU A 80 4.35 7.22 2.26
CA LEU A 80 3.69 7.33 0.96
C LEU A 80 4.67 7.07 -0.21
N MET A 81 5.90 7.57 -0.09
CA MET A 81 6.93 7.45 -1.13
C MET A 81 7.51 6.03 -1.22
N VAL A 82 7.85 5.41 -0.09
CA VAL A 82 8.64 4.16 -0.07
C VAL A 82 7.92 2.96 0.54
N GLY A 83 6.77 3.14 1.20
CA GLY A 83 6.12 2.06 1.94
C GLY A 83 6.46 2.05 3.42
N ASP A 84 5.94 1.05 4.14
CA ASP A 84 6.27 0.85 5.56
C ASP A 84 7.77 0.55 5.67
N PRO A 85 8.56 1.42 6.32
CA PRO A 85 9.99 1.19 6.47
C PRO A 85 10.30 0.11 7.50
N ARG A 86 9.30 -0.50 8.16
CA ARG A 86 9.52 -1.52 9.19
C ARG A 86 10.39 -2.65 8.61
N PRO A 87 11.67 -2.74 9.03
CA PRO A 87 12.45 -3.94 8.85
C PRO A 87 11.74 -5.05 9.62
N GLU A 88 11.78 -6.23 9.05
CA GLU A 88 11.22 -7.49 9.51
C GLU A 88 10.68 -7.50 10.96
N TRP A 89 9.39 -7.76 11.11
CA TRP A 89 8.95 -8.46 12.30
C TRP A 89 9.63 -9.84 12.28
N PRO A 90 10.52 -10.18 13.21
CA PRO A 90 11.02 -11.53 13.25
C PRO A 90 9.89 -12.38 13.81
N LEU A 91 9.63 -13.52 13.19
CA LEU A 91 8.92 -14.63 13.83
C LEU A 91 9.65 -15.14 15.10
N ALA A 92 10.64 -14.41 15.65
CA ALA A 92 11.43 -14.76 16.83
C ALA A 92 10.64 -14.76 18.14
N ASN A 93 9.46 -14.13 18.22
CA ASN A 93 8.73 -14.03 19.50
C ASN A 93 7.39 -14.79 19.57
N VAL A 94 7.04 -15.64 18.59
CA VAL A 94 5.78 -16.42 18.62
C VAL A 94 5.99 -17.89 19.03
N VAL A 95 7.25 -18.34 19.20
CA VAL A 95 7.58 -19.63 19.81
C VAL A 95 8.67 -19.49 20.87
N GLY A 96 8.28 -19.01 22.06
CA GLY A 96 8.98 -19.23 23.33
C GLY A 96 10.13 -18.28 23.67
N GLY A 97 9.91 -17.36 24.61
CA GLY A 97 10.99 -16.58 25.22
C GLY A 97 10.49 -15.48 26.15
N THR A 98 10.44 -15.78 27.44
CA THR A 98 10.07 -14.87 28.53
C THR A 98 10.93 -13.60 28.54
N HIS A 99 10.33 -12.42 28.49
CA HIS A 99 10.96 -11.21 29.01
C HIS A 99 10.10 -10.62 30.14
N GLN A 100 10.67 -10.67 31.34
CA GLN A 100 10.15 -10.15 32.61
C GLN A 100 9.95 -8.63 32.55
N PRO A 101 9.01 -8.05 33.34
CA PRO A 101 8.96 -6.61 33.53
C PRO A 101 10.15 -6.16 34.40
N VAL A 102 10.89 -5.14 33.95
CA VAL A 102 11.81 -4.39 34.80
C VAL A 102 11.00 -3.45 35.68
N GLY A 103 11.26 -3.49 36.99
CA GLY A 103 10.67 -2.61 37.99
C GLY A 103 11.31 -1.23 38.04
#